data_AF-A0AAF0QA84-F1
#
_entry.id   AF-A0AAF0QA84-F1
#
_cell.length_a   1.000
_cell.length_b   1.000
_cell.length_c   1.000
_cell.angle_alpha   90.00
_cell.angle_beta   90.00
_cell.angle_gamma   90.00
#
_symmetry.space_group_name_H-M   'P 1'
#
loop_
_entity.id
_entity.type
_entity.pdbx_description
1 polymer ?
#
loop_
_entity_poly.entity_id
_entity_poly.type
_entity_poly.pdbx_seq_one_letter_code
_entity_poly.pdbx_strand_id
1 'polypeptide(L)'
;MFRDCCGLFVLESRVYPKQSLYREVGDSSITVAFDDVPEEGLNNPLRLEKLANEVTYRRMKDTLIQLSKGVLKGPASDLVRVLFGERPPTMSKKDVSFTPLNRNLDHSQKDAVSKALSSKDVFLLHGPPGTGKTTTVVEIILQEVKRGSKILACAASNIAVDNIVERLVPHRVKLVRLGHPARMLPQVLDSALDAQACKGERERKARHLDQVNCIKDEEGRVSVEETLIKQR
;
A
#
# COMPACT_ATOMS: atom_id res chain seq x y z
N MET A 1 11.69 13.82 18.61
CA MET A 1 12.55 13.11 17.63
C MET A 1 12.23 11.62 17.48
N PHE A 2 11.03 11.14 17.89
CA PHE A 2 10.66 9.70 17.87
C PHE A 2 9.32 9.41 17.16
N ARG A 3 9.00 10.15 16.09
CA ARG A 3 7.69 10.03 15.42
C ARG A 3 7.56 8.89 14.39
N ASP A 4 8.64 8.19 14.04
CA ASP A 4 8.66 7.27 12.88
C ASP A 4 9.15 5.84 13.17
N CYS A 5 9.07 5.36 14.41
CA CYS A 5 9.51 3.98 14.71
C CYS A 5 8.35 2.98 14.64
N CYS A 6 7.94 2.60 13.43
CA CYS A 6 7.23 1.33 13.22
C CYS A 6 8.14 0.16 13.62
N GLY A 7 7.80 -0.59 14.67
CA GLY A 7 8.56 -1.75 15.17
C GLY A 7 7.68 -2.97 15.45
N LEU A 8 8.31 -4.13 15.62
CA LEU A 8 7.68 -5.33 16.18
C LEU A 8 7.89 -5.28 17.70
N PHE A 9 6.84 -5.51 18.49
CA PHE A 9 6.96 -5.49 19.95
C PHE A 9 6.27 -6.70 20.57
N VAL A 10 6.81 -7.16 21.70
CA VAL A 10 6.14 -8.13 22.57
C VAL A 10 5.61 -7.39 23.78
N LEU A 11 4.33 -7.62 24.06
CA LEU A 11 3.73 -7.26 25.33
C LEU A 11 3.95 -8.42 26.29
N GLU A 12 4.75 -8.22 27.32
CA GLU A 12 4.89 -9.19 28.42
C GLU A 12 3.95 -8.78 29.56
N SER A 13 2.87 -9.53 29.72
CA SER A 13 2.22 -9.73 31.02
C SER A 13 2.66 -11.10 31.54
N ARG A 14 2.64 -11.34 32.87
CA ARG A 14 3.09 -12.60 33.52
C ARG A 14 2.46 -13.90 32.97
N VAL A 15 1.55 -13.83 32.00
CA VAL A 15 0.73 -14.96 31.56
C VAL A 15 0.88 -15.29 30.06
N TYR A 16 1.19 -14.36 29.14
CA TYR A 16 1.34 -14.69 27.69
C TYR A 16 2.19 -13.68 26.89
N PRO A 17 3.23 -14.12 26.14
CA PRO A 17 3.86 -13.27 25.13
C PRO A 17 3.03 -13.29 23.83
N LYS A 18 2.38 -12.17 23.48
CA LYS A 18 1.78 -11.98 22.14
C LYS A 18 2.62 -10.99 21.31
N GLN A 19 2.96 -11.39 20.09
CA GLN A 19 3.58 -10.48 19.11
C GLN A 19 2.53 -9.50 18.60
N SER A 20 2.90 -8.23 18.52
CA SER A 20 1.98 -7.16 18.13
C SER A 20 2.64 -6.13 17.23
N LEU A 21 1.82 -5.49 16.41
CA LEU A 21 2.22 -4.48 15.43
C LEU A 21 1.84 -3.11 15.96
N TYR A 22 2.79 -2.17 15.94
CA TYR A 22 2.56 -0.85 16.50
C TYR A 22 1.78 0.10 15.59
N ARG A 23 0.93 0.97 16.17
CA ARG A 23 0.13 1.98 15.46
C ARG A 23 0.65 3.40 15.65
N GLU A 24 0.82 3.90 16.88
CA GLU A 24 1.10 5.34 17.09
C GLU A 24 1.67 5.70 18.48
N VAL A 25 2.75 6.52 18.52
CA VAL A 25 3.35 7.06 19.78
C VAL A 25 2.82 8.46 19.97
N GLY A 26 1.89 8.62 20.91
CA GLY A 26 1.50 9.91 21.43
C GLY A 26 2.46 10.36 22.54
N ASP A 27 2.38 11.64 22.91
CA ASP A 27 3.24 12.19 23.97
C ASP A 27 2.98 11.54 25.35
N SER A 28 1.78 10.97 25.55
CA SER A 28 1.34 10.34 26.80
C SER A 28 0.74 8.93 26.64
N SER A 29 0.69 8.39 25.42
CA SER A 29 0.08 7.08 25.15
C SER A 29 0.73 6.35 23.98
N ILE A 30 0.64 5.02 24.00
CA ILE A 30 1.21 4.13 22.98
C ILE A 30 0.08 3.24 22.48
N THR A 31 -0.28 3.34 21.19
CA THR A 31 -1.34 2.51 20.59
C THR A 31 -0.73 1.29 19.91
N VAL A 32 -1.09 0.10 20.37
CA VAL A 32 -0.59 -1.19 19.85
C VAL A 32 -1.74 -1.94 19.18
N ALA A 33 -1.51 -2.48 17.98
CA ALA A 33 -2.45 -3.34 17.29
C ALA A 33 -2.09 -4.82 17.53
N PHE A 34 -3.10 -5.58 17.93
CA PHE A 34 -3.02 -7.03 18.11
C PHE A 34 -3.95 -7.70 17.11
N ASP A 35 -3.56 -8.88 16.63
CA ASP A 35 -4.47 -9.74 15.87
C ASP A 35 -5.62 -10.20 16.77
N ASP A 36 -5.31 -10.57 18.03
CA ASP A 36 -6.28 -10.90 19.08
C ASP A 36 -5.97 -10.14 20.37
N VAL A 37 -6.87 -9.22 20.75
CA VAL A 37 -6.72 -8.41 21.97
C VAL A 37 -6.76 -9.33 23.20
N PRO A 38 -5.75 -9.30 24.09
CA PRO A 38 -5.81 -10.06 25.33
C PRO A 38 -6.86 -9.46 26.27
N GLU A 39 -7.85 -10.25 26.67
CA GLU A 39 -8.92 -9.81 27.58
C GLU A 39 -8.44 -9.67 29.04
N GLU A 40 -7.36 -10.37 29.41
CA GLU A 40 -6.82 -10.39 30.77
C GLU A 40 -5.46 -9.69 30.88
N GLY A 41 -5.20 -9.08 32.04
CA GLY A 41 -3.88 -8.53 32.39
C GLY A 41 -3.59 -7.10 31.89
N LEU A 42 -4.52 -6.48 31.15
CA LEU A 42 -4.41 -5.08 30.71
C LEU A 42 -4.41 -4.06 31.87
N ASN A 43 -4.95 -4.44 33.04
CA ASN A 43 -5.02 -3.58 34.23
C ASN A 43 -3.75 -3.62 35.09
N ASN A 44 -2.75 -4.42 34.72
CA ASN A 44 -1.48 -4.53 35.44
C ASN A 44 -0.37 -3.74 34.73
N PRO A 45 0.74 -3.41 35.41
CA PRO A 45 1.91 -2.85 34.74
C PRO A 45 2.37 -3.75 33.59
N LEU A 46 2.43 -3.19 32.37
CA LEU A 46 2.82 -3.89 31.15
C LEU A 46 4.27 -3.56 30.78
N ARG A 47 5.00 -4.56 30.27
CA ARG A 47 6.32 -4.35 29.68
C ARG A 47 6.21 -4.43 28.17
N LEU A 48 6.70 -3.40 27.50
CA LEU A 48 6.77 -3.32 26.05
C LEU A 48 8.24 -3.46 25.62
N GLU A 49 8.57 -4.53 24.91
CA GLU A 49 9.93 -4.77 24.42
C GLU A 49 9.99 -4.68 22.89
N LYS A 50 10.90 -3.84 22.37
CA LYS A 50 11.12 -3.67 20.92
C LYS A 50 11.94 -4.84 20.40
N LEU A 51 11.32 -5.67 19.56
CA LEU A 51 12.00 -6.75 18.87
C LEU A 51 12.70 -6.27 17.60
N ALA A 52 13.80 -6.96 17.27
CA ALA A 52 14.43 -6.85 15.97
C ALA A 52 13.49 -7.40 14.88
N ASN A 53 13.30 -6.63 13.81
CA ASN A 53 12.50 -7.08 12.67
C ASN A 53 13.36 -7.92 11.72
N GLU A 54 13.45 -9.22 11.99
CA GLU A 54 14.17 -10.16 11.12
C GLU A 54 13.51 -10.33 9.74
N VAL A 55 12.22 -10.05 9.61
CA VAL A 55 11.47 -10.25 8.37
C VAL A 55 12.05 -9.42 7.23
N THR A 56 12.43 -8.16 7.50
CA THR A 56 13.07 -7.30 6.50
C THR A 56 14.39 -7.88 6.03
N TYR A 57 15.24 -8.33 6.97
CA TYR A 57 16.54 -8.91 6.64
C TYR A 57 16.40 -10.22 5.85
N ARG A 58 15.48 -11.09 6.28
CA ARG A 58 15.18 -12.35 5.58
C ARG A 58 14.73 -12.11 4.15
N ARG A 59 13.80 -11.18 3.92
CA ARG A 59 13.33 -10.81 2.56
C ARG A 59 14.45 -10.27 1.67
N MET A 60 15.33 -9.42 2.21
CA MET A 60 16.49 -8.92 1.44
C MET A 60 17.44 -10.07 1.09
N LYS A 61 17.75 -10.95 2.04
CA LYS A 61 18.60 -12.12 1.81
C LYS A 61 18.01 -13.05 0.77
N ASP A 62 16.72 -13.37 0.87
CA ASP A 62 16.02 -14.22 -0.10
C ASP A 62 16.04 -13.61 -1.50
N THR A 63 15.85 -12.28 -1.61
CA THR A 63 15.94 -11.55 -2.88
C THR A 63 17.35 -11.67 -3.49
N LEU A 64 18.41 -11.53 -2.69
CA LEU A 64 19.79 -11.68 -3.16
C LEU A 64 20.08 -13.13 -3.61
N ILE A 65 19.57 -14.13 -2.89
CA ILE A 65 19.69 -15.54 -3.26
C ILE A 65 18.93 -15.81 -4.58
N GLN A 66 17.76 -15.21 -4.77
CA GLN A 66 17.02 -15.34 -6.03
C GLN A 66 17.77 -14.68 -7.20
N LEU A 67 18.35 -13.49 -6.98
CA LEU A 67 19.17 -12.81 -7.98
C LEU A 67 20.42 -13.62 -8.34
N SER A 68 21.11 -14.23 -7.36
CA SER A 68 22.34 -15.00 -7.59
C SER A 68 22.11 -16.31 -8.33
N LYS A 69 20.91 -16.89 -8.20
CA LYS A 69 20.47 -18.04 -9.02
C LYS A 69 20.28 -17.68 -10.50
N GLY A 70 20.40 -16.40 -10.85
CA GLY A 70 20.32 -15.89 -12.21
C GLY A 70 18.87 -15.63 -12.63
N VAL A 71 18.51 -14.36 -12.78
CA VAL A 71 17.26 -13.96 -13.45
C VAL A 71 17.50 -13.96 -14.96
N LEU A 72 17.63 -15.17 -15.53
CA LEU A 72 17.93 -15.35 -16.96
C LEU A 72 16.67 -15.38 -17.83
N LYS A 73 15.48 -15.50 -17.21
CA LYS A 73 14.20 -15.59 -17.91
C LYS A 73 13.14 -14.78 -17.16
N GLY A 74 12.28 -14.11 -17.92
CA GLY A 74 11.14 -13.34 -17.41
C GLY A 74 11.25 -11.84 -17.70
N PRO A 75 10.22 -11.06 -17.32
CA PRO A 75 10.10 -9.65 -17.70
C PRO A 75 11.25 -8.75 -17.19
N ALA A 76 11.96 -9.19 -16.16
CA ALA A 76 13.01 -8.40 -15.50
C ALA A 76 14.44 -8.69 -16.00
N SER A 77 14.64 -9.65 -16.92
CA SER A 77 15.99 -10.05 -17.35
C SER A 77 16.78 -8.90 -17.99
N ASP A 78 16.11 -8.06 -18.78
CA ASP A 78 16.76 -6.91 -19.43
C ASP A 78 17.13 -5.82 -18.42
N LEU A 79 16.26 -5.58 -17.43
CA LEU A 79 16.52 -4.62 -16.36
C LEU A 79 17.74 -5.01 -15.53
N VAL A 80 17.87 -6.29 -15.18
CA VAL A 80 19.02 -6.79 -14.38
C VAL A 80 20.34 -6.49 -15.09
N ARG A 81 20.43 -6.76 -16.39
CA ARG A 81 21.64 -6.45 -17.19
C ARG A 81 21.98 -4.97 -17.19
N VAL A 82 20.97 -4.11 -17.27
CA VAL A 82 21.16 -2.65 -17.19
C VAL A 82 21.64 -2.23 -15.80
N LEU A 83 21.07 -2.77 -14.73
CA LEU A 83 21.45 -2.44 -13.36
C LEU A 83 22.88 -2.88 -12.99
N PHE A 84 23.36 -3.99 -13.56
CA PHE A 84 24.76 -4.45 -13.37
C PHE A 84 25.74 -3.90 -14.40
N GLY A 85 25.30 -3.00 -15.30
CA GLY A 85 26.17 -2.34 -16.27
C GLY A 85 26.59 -3.21 -17.47
N GLU A 86 25.97 -4.38 -17.66
CA GLU A 86 26.21 -5.25 -18.81
C GLU A 86 25.62 -4.66 -20.11
N ARG A 87 24.63 -3.77 -19.99
CA ARG A 87 23.96 -3.11 -21.11
C ARG A 87 23.60 -1.66 -20.76
N PRO A 88 23.73 -0.69 -21.69
CA PRO A 88 23.27 0.67 -21.45
C PRO A 88 21.72 0.76 -21.46
N PRO A 89 21.13 1.66 -20.65
CA PRO A 89 19.69 1.93 -20.69
C PRO A 89 19.28 2.53 -22.03
N THR A 90 18.08 2.17 -22.50
CA THR A 90 17.54 2.61 -23.78
C THR A 90 16.27 3.43 -23.62
N MET A 91 16.07 4.35 -24.55
CA MET A 91 14.86 5.17 -24.65
C MET A 91 14.13 4.89 -25.96
N SER A 92 12.83 5.12 -25.97
CA SER A 92 12.01 5.12 -27.18
C SER A 92 12.46 6.26 -28.10
N LYS A 93 12.58 5.96 -29.39
CA LYS A 93 12.89 6.96 -30.43
C LYS A 93 11.69 7.83 -30.78
N LYS A 94 10.47 7.44 -30.36
CA LYS A 94 9.26 8.22 -30.60
C LYS A 94 9.15 9.28 -29.52
N ASP A 95 9.01 10.53 -29.93
CA ASP A 95 8.63 11.59 -29.01
C ASP A 95 7.30 11.27 -28.35
N VAL A 96 7.32 11.33 -27.03
CA VAL A 96 6.18 11.01 -26.21
C VAL A 96 5.45 12.30 -25.88
N SER A 97 4.41 12.62 -26.64
CA SER A 97 3.50 13.69 -26.27
C SER A 97 2.57 13.20 -25.16
N PHE A 98 2.43 14.02 -24.13
CA PHE A 98 1.47 13.78 -23.06
C PHE A 98 0.79 15.10 -22.69
N THR A 99 -0.43 15.01 -22.18
CA THR A 99 -1.15 16.16 -21.63
C THR A 99 -1.06 16.06 -20.12
N PRO A 100 -0.34 16.99 -19.44
CA PRO A 100 -0.24 16.99 -17.99
C PRO A 100 -1.63 17.03 -17.34
N LEU A 101 -1.86 16.16 -16.38
CA LEU A 101 -3.06 16.21 -15.53
C LEU A 101 -2.91 17.33 -14.51
N ASN A 102 -1.71 17.47 -13.94
CA ASN A 102 -1.37 18.66 -13.17
C ASN A 102 -0.91 19.80 -14.10
N ARG A 103 -1.73 20.86 -14.18
CA ARG A 103 -1.42 22.04 -15.01
C ARG A 103 -0.27 22.90 -14.46
N ASN A 104 0.08 22.73 -13.19
CA ASN A 104 1.08 23.55 -12.49
C ASN A 104 2.49 22.96 -12.54
N LEU A 105 2.75 21.97 -13.42
CA LEU A 105 4.10 21.44 -13.59
C LEU A 105 5.00 22.45 -14.30
N ASP A 106 6.19 22.66 -13.73
CA ASP A 106 7.22 23.47 -14.35
C ASP A 106 7.85 22.76 -15.57
N HIS A 107 8.70 23.46 -16.31
CA HIS A 107 9.33 22.92 -17.52
C HIS A 107 10.23 21.72 -17.22
N SER A 108 10.98 21.75 -16.11
CA SER A 108 11.88 20.65 -15.71
C SER A 108 11.12 19.39 -15.31
N GLN A 109 9.98 19.55 -14.64
CA GLN A 109 9.08 18.46 -14.27
C GLN A 109 8.42 17.87 -15.52
N LYS A 110 7.97 18.69 -16.47
CA LYS A 110 7.41 18.21 -17.75
C LYS A 110 8.43 17.42 -18.58
N ASP A 111 9.66 17.92 -18.66
CA ASP A 111 10.76 17.21 -19.33
C ASP A 111 11.08 15.89 -18.62
N ALA A 112 11.13 15.88 -17.29
CA ALA A 112 11.33 14.67 -16.51
C ALA A 112 10.20 13.63 -16.73
N VAL A 113 8.94 14.07 -16.80
CA VAL A 113 7.81 13.18 -17.13
C VAL A 113 7.96 12.63 -18.55
N SER A 114 8.27 13.48 -19.53
CA SER A 114 8.48 13.05 -20.92
C SER A 114 9.59 11.99 -21.04
N LYS A 115 10.72 12.21 -20.37
CA LYS A 115 11.85 11.28 -20.32
C LYS A 115 11.47 9.98 -19.62
N ALA A 116 10.77 10.04 -18.48
CA ALA A 116 10.30 8.84 -17.79
C ALA A 116 9.38 8.00 -18.67
N LEU A 117 8.45 8.64 -19.37
CA LEU A 117 7.47 8.00 -20.26
C LEU A 117 8.08 7.44 -21.56
N SER A 118 9.31 7.82 -21.89
CA SER A 118 10.06 7.34 -23.05
C SER A 118 11.17 6.35 -22.69
N SER A 119 11.60 6.28 -21.42
CA SER A 119 12.53 5.26 -20.93
C SER A 119 11.94 3.86 -21.02
N LYS A 120 12.72 2.90 -21.54
CA LYS A 120 12.30 1.49 -21.64
C LYS A 120 12.77 0.64 -20.48
N ASP A 121 13.96 0.94 -19.96
CA ASP A 121 14.62 0.09 -18.97
C ASP A 121 14.57 0.72 -17.58
N VAL A 122 15.18 1.89 -17.41
CA VAL A 122 15.26 2.61 -16.13
C VAL A 122 15.27 4.11 -16.35
N PHE A 123 14.71 4.86 -15.41
CA PHE A 123 14.76 6.31 -15.35
C PHE A 123 15.08 6.76 -13.93
N LEU A 124 16.07 7.65 -13.79
CA LEU A 124 16.45 8.22 -12.51
C LEU A 124 15.95 9.66 -12.41
N LEU A 125 14.95 9.88 -11.55
CA LEU A 125 14.49 11.21 -11.21
C LEU A 125 15.30 11.76 -10.02
N HIS A 126 16.06 12.82 -10.26
CA HIS A 126 16.80 13.52 -9.21
C HIS A 126 16.28 14.95 -9.01
N GLY A 127 16.35 15.45 -7.78
CA GLY A 127 15.98 16.83 -7.47
C GLY A 127 16.30 17.21 -6.02
N PRO A 128 16.75 18.45 -5.74
CA PRO A 128 16.91 19.00 -4.39
C PRO A 128 15.64 18.87 -3.52
N PRO A 129 15.73 19.02 -2.19
CA PRO A 129 14.54 19.08 -1.33
C PRO A 129 13.62 20.23 -1.78
N GLY A 130 12.31 19.99 -1.79
CA GLY A 130 11.31 21.00 -2.18
C GLY A 130 11.00 21.12 -3.68
N THR A 131 11.74 20.46 -4.59
CA THR A 131 11.52 20.60 -6.05
C THR A 131 10.36 19.78 -6.63
N GLY A 132 9.43 19.33 -5.78
CA GLY A 132 8.22 18.64 -6.24
C GLY A 132 8.44 17.24 -6.83
N LYS A 133 9.53 16.53 -6.48
CA LYS A 133 9.80 15.15 -6.95
C LYS A 133 8.58 14.23 -6.84
N THR A 134 7.89 14.24 -5.71
CA THR A 134 6.69 13.43 -5.49
C THR A 134 5.56 13.83 -6.45
N THR A 135 5.41 15.12 -6.74
CA THR A 135 4.46 15.63 -7.74
C THR A 135 4.78 15.08 -9.13
N THR A 136 6.05 15.09 -9.52
CA THR A 136 6.51 14.51 -10.79
C THR A 136 6.25 13.00 -10.85
N VAL A 137 6.54 12.26 -9.77
CA VAL A 137 6.27 10.80 -9.69
C VAL A 137 4.78 10.51 -9.82
N VAL A 138 3.93 11.27 -9.13
CA VAL A 138 2.47 11.12 -9.23
C VAL A 138 2.00 11.35 -10.67
N GLU A 139 2.50 12.39 -11.35
CA GLU A 139 2.17 12.62 -12.75
C GLU A 139 2.60 11.44 -13.63
N ILE A 140 3.83 10.92 -13.47
CA ILE A 140 4.31 9.75 -14.23
C ILE A 140 3.37 8.55 -14.02
N ILE A 141 2.98 8.27 -12.78
CA ILE A 141 2.06 7.18 -12.45
C ILE A 141 0.71 7.39 -13.16
N LEU A 142 0.13 8.59 -13.08
CA LEU A 142 -1.16 8.87 -13.72
C LEU A 142 -1.11 8.72 -15.24
N GLN A 143 -0.03 9.16 -15.88
CA GLN A 143 0.16 9.03 -17.33
C GLN A 143 0.31 7.56 -17.75
N GLU A 144 1.05 6.75 -16.99
CA GLU A 144 1.18 5.32 -17.25
C GLU A 144 -0.13 4.56 -17.00
N VAL A 145 -0.89 4.90 -15.95
CA VAL A 145 -2.24 4.34 -15.74
C VAL A 145 -3.17 4.68 -16.91
N LYS A 146 -3.10 5.92 -17.42
CA LYS A 146 -3.90 6.36 -18.58
C LYS A 146 -3.55 5.59 -19.85
N ARG A 147 -2.32 5.09 -19.97
CA ARG A 147 -1.87 4.22 -21.07
C ARG A 147 -2.28 2.76 -20.92
N GLY A 148 -2.89 2.39 -19.78
CA GLY A 148 -3.29 1.02 -19.46
C GLY A 148 -2.19 0.20 -18.78
N SER A 149 -1.08 0.81 -18.37
CA SER A 149 -0.01 0.14 -17.64
C SER A 149 -0.45 -0.24 -16.23
N LYS A 150 0.00 -1.39 -15.74
CA LYS A 150 -0.13 -1.81 -14.34
C LYS A 150 1.12 -1.39 -13.58
N ILE A 151 0.96 -0.67 -12.48
CA ILE A 151 2.06 -0.01 -11.78
C ILE A 151 2.21 -0.58 -10.37
N LEU A 152 3.45 -0.95 -10.01
CA LEU A 152 3.86 -1.22 -8.64
C LEU A 152 4.66 -0.03 -8.12
N ALA A 153 4.08 0.73 -7.18
CA ALA A 153 4.74 1.85 -6.52
C ALA A 153 5.26 1.43 -5.15
N CYS A 154 6.56 1.61 -4.91
CA CYS A 154 7.24 1.24 -3.66
C CYS A 154 8.03 2.43 -3.11
N ALA A 155 8.15 2.51 -1.78
CA ALA A 155 9.00 3.47 -1.10
C ALA A 155 9.62 2.87 0.18
N ALA A 156 10.65 3.52 0.71
CA ALA A 156 11.39 3.03 1.88
C ALA A 156 10.60 3.18 3.21
N SER A 157 9.60 4.05 3.28
CA SER A 157 8.77 4.26 4.48
C SER A 157 7.28 4.23 4.14
N ASN A 158 6.45 3.85 5.12
CA ASN A 158 4.99 3.84 4.96
C ASN A 158 4.45 5.23 4.64
N ILE A 159 4.93 6.26 5.36
CA ILE A 159 4.56 7.66 5.11
C ILE A 159 4.85 8.08 3.67
N ALA A 160 5.97 7.66 3.08
CA ALA A 160 6.28 7.98 1.69
C ALA A 160 5.30 7.31 0.70
N VAL A 161 4.88 6.08 0.97
CA VAL A 161 3.86 5.39 0.16
C VAL A 161 2.50 6.09 0.32
N ASP A 162 2.12 6.41 1.55
CA ASP A 162 0.84 7.06 1.84
C ASP A 162 0.76 8.45 1.21
N ASN A 163 1.86 9.20 1.20
CA ASN A 163 1.99 10.49 0.49
C ASN A 163 1.75 10.36 -1.03
N ILE A 164 2.12 9.24 -1.64
CA ILE A 164 1.84 8.97 -3.06
C ILE A 164 0.35 8.64 -3.22
N VAL A 165 -0.18 7.76 -2.37
CA VAL A 165 -1.59 7.33 -2.41
C VAL A 165 -2.53 8.52 -2.24
N GLU A 166 -2.30 9.36 -1.24
CA GLU A 166 -3.09 10.57 -0.97
C GLU A 166 -3.20 11.47 -2.20
N ARG A 167 -2.10 11.65 -2.95
CA ARG A 167 -2.09 12.46 -4.17
C ARG A 167 -2.76 11.77 -5.35
N LEU A 168 -2.89 10.44 -5.35
CA LEU A 168 -3.56 9.68 -6.40
C LEU A 168 -5.07 9.57 -6.19
N VAL A 169 -5.55 9.57 -4.94
CA VAL A 169 -6.98 9.44 -4.60
C VAL A 169 -7.88 10.46 -5.33
N PRO A 170 -7.55 11.77 -5.42
CA PRO A 170 -8.37 12.75 -6.13
C PRO A 170 -8.58 12.44 -7.62
N HIS A 171 -7.66 11.70 -8.24
CA HIS A 171 -7.73 11.32 -9.65
C HIS A 171 -8.58 10.07 -9.90
N ARG A 172 -9.17 9.46 -8.87
CA ARG A 172 -10.05 8.28 -8.95
C ARG A 172 -9.44 7.11 -9.73
N VAL A 173 -8.12 6.94 -9.63
CA VAL A 173 -7.44 5.78 -10.23
C VAL A 173 -7.71 4.53 -9.41
N LYS A 174 -7.83 3.37 -10.08
CA LYS A 174 -7.96 2.07 -9.41
C LYS A 174 -6.64 1.75 -8.73
N LEU A 175 -6.60 1.82 -7.40
CA LEU A 175 -5.39 1.62 -6.60
C LEU A 175 -5.69 0.75 -5.38
N VAL A 176 -4.67 0.00 -4.94
CA VAL A 176 -4.71 -0.84 -3.74
C VAL A 176 -3.45 -0.59 -2.91
N ARG A 177 -3.61 -0.22 -1.65
CA ARG A 177 -2.53 -0.03 -0.68
C ARG A 177 -2.33 -1.32 0.12
N LEU A 178 -1.17 -1.95 -0.06
CA LEU A 178 -0.81 -3.19 0.66
C LEU A 178 -0.08 -2.88 1.96
N GLY A 179 -0.55 -3.42 3.08
CA GLY A 179 0.08 -3.26 4.39
C GLY A 179 -0.97 -3.31 5.49
N HIS A 180 -0.52 -3.36 6.75
CA HIS A 180 -1.46 -3.34 7.87
C HIS A 180 -2.05 -1.93 8.03
N PRO A 181 -3.39 -1.77 8.16
CA PRO A 181 -4.04 -0.48 8.36
C PRO A 181 -3.49 0.37 9.52
N ALA A 182 -2.96 -0.26 10.57
CA ALA A 182 -2.33 0.42 11.71
C ALA A 182 -1.08 1.22 11.33
N ARG A 183 -0.45 0.95 10.18
CA ARG A 183 0.77 1.62 9.71
C ARG A 183 0.50 2.66 8.62
N MET A 184 -0.76 3.03 8.43
CA MET A 184 -1.22 3.91 7.35
C MET A 184 -1.83 5.18 7.90
N LEU A 185 -1.72 6.26 7.12
CA LEU A 185 -2.44 7.50 7.40
C LEU A 185 -3.96 7.30 7.28
N PRO A 186 -4.78 7.96 8.12
CA PRO A 186 -6.24 7.81 8.11
C PRO A 186 -6.88 8.03 6.73
N GLN A 187 -6.39 9.04 6.00
CA GLN A 187 -6.88 9.43 4.68
C GLN A 187 -6.65 8.40 3.57
N VAL A 188 -5.76 7.41 3.78
CA VAL A 188 -5.49 6.36 2.79
C VAL A 188 -6.11 5.01 3.17
N LEU A 189 -6.77 4.90 4.33
CA LEU A 189 -7.33 3.64 4.83
C LEU A 189 -8.38 3.04 3.90
N ASP A 190 -9.19 3.88 3.23
CA ASP A 190 -10.17 3.42 2.24
C ASP A 190 -9.54 2.73 1.03
N SER A 191 -8.25 2.99 0.78
CA SER A 191 -7.47 2.39 -0.27
C SER A 191 -6.76 1.10 0.15
N ALA A 192 -6.79 0.74 1.44
CA ALA A 192 -6.16 -0.47 1.94
C ALA A 192 -6.85 -1.73 1.39
N LEU A 193 -6.07 -2.78 1.14
CA LEU A 193 -6.60 -4.06 0.66
C LEU A 193 -7.72 -4.59 1.56
N ASP A 194 -7.52 -4.58 2.88
CA ASP A 194 -8.48 -5.10 3.86
C ASP A 194 -9.80 -4.31 3.84
N ALA A 195 -9.72 -2.99 3.68
CA ALA A 195 -10.89 -2.12 3.59
C ALA A 195 -11.68 -2.38 2.30
N GLN A 196 -10.99 -2.57 1.18
CA GLN A 196 -11.62 -2.88 -0.11
C GLN A 196 -12.22 -4.28 -0.14
N ALA A 197 -11.56 -5.28 0.47
CA ALA A 197 -12.07 -6.63 0.61
C ALA A 197 -13.36 -6.65 1.45
N CYS A 198 -13.36 -5.98 2.61
CA CYS A 198 -14.55 -5.84 3.46
C CYS A 198 -15.71 -5.15 2.72
N LYS A 199 -15.44 -4.09 1.95
CA LYS A 199 -16.46 -3.42 1.13
C LYS A 199 -17.05 -4.37 0.08
N GLY A 200 -16.20 -5.10 -0.64
CA GLY A 200 -16.65 -6.07 -1.65
C GLY A 200 -17.49 -7.21 -1.06
N GLU A 201 -17.15 -7.71 0.12
CA GLU A 201 -17.95 -8.72 0.83
C GLU A 201 -19.28 -8.17 1.33
N ARG A 202 -19.30 -6.96 1.89
CA ARG A 202 -20.54 -6.30 2.32
C ARG A 202 -21.47 -6.04 1.13
N GLU A 203 -20.94 -5.58 0.00
CA GLU A 203 -21.72 -5.40 -1.23
C GLU A 203 -22.24 -6.72 -1.81
N ARG A 204 -21.48 -7.81 -1.68
CA ARG A 204 -21.95 -9.16 -2.09
C ARG A 204 -23.06 -9.66 -1.17
N LYS A 205 -22.90 -9.50 0.15
CA LYS A 205 -23.92 -9.84 1.14
C LYS A 205 -25.19 -9.00 0.98
N ALA A 206 -25.05 -7.70 0.75
CA ALA A 206 -26.18 -6.80 0.48
C ALA A 206 -26.91 -7.20 -0.81
N ARG A 207 -26.18 -7.45 -1.92
CA ARG A 207 -26.79 -7.95 -3.16
C ARG A 207 -27.48 -9.30 -2.99
N HIS A 208 -26.93 -10.18 -2.15
CA HIS A 208 -27.57 -11.45 -1.83
C HIS A 208 -28.84 -11.25 -0.98
N LEU A 209 -28.82 -10.33 -0.01
CA LEU A 209 -29.98 -9.99 0.82
C LEU A 209 -31.08 -9.28 0.01
N ASP A 210 -30.71 -8.42 -0.94
CA ASP A 210 -31.63 -7.78 -1.87
C ASP A 210 -32.24 -8.80 -2.83
N GLN A 211 -31.46 -9.76 -3.34
CA GLN A 211 -32.00 -10.88 -4.14
C GLN A 211 -32.94 -11.79 -3.34
N VAL A 212 -32.60 -12.10 -2.09
CA VAL A 212 -33.48 -12.88 -1.19
C VAL A 212 -34.76 -12.11 -0.86
N ASN A 213 -34.71 -10.77 -0.77
CA ASN A 213 -35.90 -9.94 -0.61
C ASN A 213 -36.71 -9.74 -1.91
N CYS A 214 -36.08 -9.85 -3.09
CA CYS A 214 -36.77 -9.83 -4.38
C CYS A 214 -37.42 -11.17 -4.76
N ILE A 215 -37.10 -12.27 -4.07
CA ILE A 215 -37.80 -13.57 -4.16
C ILE A 215 -38.81 -13.67 -3.00
N LYS A 216 -39.65 -12.64 -2.84
CA LYS A 216 -40.85 -12.68 -2.00
C LYS A 216 -42.06 -12.56 -2.91
N ASP A 217 -42.91 -13.57 -2.84
CA ASP A 217 -43.96 -13.95 -3.80
C ASP A 217 -45.07 -12.90 -4.00
N GLU A 218 -45.88 -13.13 -5.06
CA GLU A 218 -46.97 -12.28 -5.60
C GLU A 218 -48.14 -11.97 -4.62
N GLU A 219 -48.05 -12.31 -3.34
CA GLU A 219 -49.16 -12.21 -2.37
C GLU A 219 -48.93 -11.20 -1.23
N GLY A 220 -47.89 -10.37 -1.29
CA GLY A 220 -47.85 -9.09 -0.56
C GLY A 220 -47.95 -9.15 0.98
N ARG A 221 -47.57 -10.25 1.63
CA ARG A 221 -47.46 -10.32 3.10
C ARG A 221 -46.00 -10.23 3.55
N VAL A 222 -45.66 -9.14 4.24
CA VAL A 222 -44.38 -8.98 4.94
C VAL A 222 -44.53 -9.57 6.34
N SER A 223 -43.98 -10.76 6.58
CA SER A 223 -43.70 -11.25 7.93
C SER A 223 -42.26 -10.88 8.29
N VAL A 224 -42.09 -10.07 9.34
CA VAL A 224 -40.80 -9.84 9.99
C VAL A 224 -40.64 -10.96 11.02
N GLU A 225 -39.86 -11.99 10.70
CA GLU A 225 -39.37 -12.91 11.72
C GLU A 225 -37.98 -12.42 12.19
N GLU A 226 -37.88 -12.12 13.49
CA GLU A 226 -36.61 -11.91 14.18
C GLU A 226 -35.77 -13.19 14.10
N THR A 227 -34.86 -13.27 13.12
CA THR A 227 -33.86 -14.32 13.12
C THR A 227 -32.78 -13.95 14.15
N LEU A 228 -33.01 -14.37 15.39
CA LEU A 228 -31.98 -14.52 16.41
C LEU A 228 -30.80 -15.30 15.81
N ILE A 229 -29.66 -14.63 15.63
CA ILE A 229 -28.38 -15.28 15.39
C ILE A 229 -27.96 -15.95 16.71
N LYS A 230 -28.38 -17.20 16.93
CA LYS A 230 -27.72 -18.07 17.90
C LYS A 230 -26.40 -18.56 17.30
N GLN A 231 -25.32 -18.07 17.87
CA GLN A 231 -23.98 -18.62 17.71
C GLN A 231 -23.99 -20.12 18.06
N ARG A 232 -23.37 -20.92 17.20
CA ARG A 232 -22.69 -22.16 17.54
C ARG A 232 -21.36 -22.18 16.79
#